data_AF-A0A228I3Z7-F1
#
_entry.id   AF-A0A228I3Z7-F1
#
_cell.length_a   1.000
_cell.length_b   1.000
_cell.length_c   1.000
_cell.angle_alpha   90.00
_cell.angle_beta   90.00
_cell.angle_gamma   90.00
#
_symmetry.space_group_name_H-M   'P 1'
#
loop_
_entity.id
_entity.type
_entity.pdbx_description
1 polymer ?
#
loop_
_entity_poly.entity_id
_entity_poly.type
_entity_poly.pdbx_seq_one_letter_code
_entity_poly.pdbx_strand_id
1 'polypeptide(L)'
;MIEAALSKGLGGSLDTRESKDADAERRTAIVSVAKATLFTAPDDATASRAYLVQSDVVTVLKQSPTGWAYVDYVSASGKHVLRWIKADQISIKQ
;
A
#
# COMPACT_ATOMS: atom_id res chain seq x y z
N MET A 1 -18.33 -47.92 -34.41
CA MET A 1 -18.99 -46.76 -33.77
C MET A 1 -17.90 -45.93 -33.10
N ILE A 2 -18.04 -44.61 -33.13
CA ILE A 2 -16.99 -43.58 -33.27
C ILE A 2 -16.15 -43.35 -32.00
N GLU A 3 -14.89 -42.93 -32.20
CA GLU A 3 -13.88 -42.48 -31.23
C GLU A 3 -14.41 -41.41 -30.26
N ALA A 4 -14.06 -41.50 -28.96
CA ALA A 4 -14.39 -40.49 -27.97
C ALA A 4 -13.27 -39.45 -27.86
N ALA A 5 -13.51 -38.27 -28.44
CA ALA A 5 -12.67 -37.10 -28.31
C ALA A 5 -12.90 -36.36 -26.98
N LEU A 6 -11.79 -35.89 -26.40
CA LEU A 6 -11.57 -34.59 -25.76
C LEU A 6 -12.74 -33.88 -25.05
N SER A 7 -12.59 -33.62 -23.75
CA SER A 7 -13.09 -32.37 -23.14
C SER A 7 -12.13 -31.87 -22.08
N LYS A 8 -11.46 -30.76 -22.40
CA LYS A 8 -10.68 -29.96 -21.47
C LYS A 8 -11.65 -29.06 -20.69
N GLY A 9 -11.79 -29.30 -19.39
CA GLY A 9 -12.42 -28.36 -18.47
C GLY A 9 -11.45 -27.22 -18.17
N LEU A 10 -11.75 -26.05 -18.72
CA LEU A 10 -11.14 -24.76 -18.43
C LEU A 10 -11.39 -24.34 -16.97
N GLY A 11 -10.49 -23.48 -16.48
CA GLY A 11 -10.90 -22.39 -15.60
C GLY A 11 -10.48 -22.57 -14.15
N GLY A 12 -9.20 -22.29 -13.88
CA GLY A 12 -8.82 -21.88 -12.55
C GLY A 12 -9.55 -20.60 -12.16
N SER A 13 -9.93 -20.50 -10.91
CA SER A 13 -9.54 -19.38 -10.08
C SER A 13 -9.82 -19.81 -8.65
N LEU A 14 -8.79 -19.76 -7.81
CA LEU A 14 -8.98 -19.81 -6.38
C LEU A 14 -10.04 -18.77 -6.04
N ASP A 15 -11.16 -19.22 -5.48
CA ASP A 15 -12.02 -18.38 -4.67
C ASP A 15 -11.17 -18.00 -3.44
N THR A 16 -10.33 -16.99 -3.64
CA THR A 16 -9.66 -16.28 -2.56
C THR A 16 -10.78 -15.52 -1.90
N ARG A 17 -11.40 -16.20 -0.93
CA ARG A 17 -12.25 -15.68 0.14
C ARG A 17 -11.89 -14.22 0.37
N GLU A 18 -12.61 -13.34 -0.34
CA GLU A 18 -12.31 -11.92 -0.38
C GLU A 18 -12.43 -11.45 1.05
N SER A 19 -11.27 -11.10 1.59
CA SER A 19 -11.09 -10.83 3.00
C SER A 19 -11.89 -9.57 3.30
N LYS A 20 -12.99 -9.73 4.03
CA LYS A 20 -13.86 -8.67 4.56
C LYS A 20 -13.18 -7.75 5.59
N ASP A 21 -11.84 -7.70 5.57
CA ASP A 21 -10.97 -6.81 6.35
C ASP A 21 -10.15 -5.87 5.44
N ALA A 22 -10.35 -5.91 4.12
CA ALA A 22 -9.68 -5.03 3.15
C ALA A 22 -10.37 -3.65 2.99
N ASP A 23 -11.40 -3.37 3.79
CA ASP A 23 -12.09 -2.07 3.85
C ASP A 23 -11.48 -1.13 4.91
N ALA A 24 -10.18 -1.27 5.19
CA ALA A 24 -9.41 -0.09 5.55
C ALA A 24 -9.24 0.69 4.24
N GLU A 25 -10.25 1.51 3.92
CA GLU A 25 -10.35 2.36 2.74
C GLU A 25 -8.95 2.85 2.33
N ARG A 26 -8.41 2.24 1.28
CA ARG A 26 -7.08 2.57 0.77
C ARG A 26 -7.19 3.92 0.09
N ARG A 27 -6.71 4.96 0.76
CA ARG A 27 -6.78 6.34 0.26
C ARG A 27 -5.45 6.74 -0.35
N THR A 28 -5.50 7.40 -1.50
CA THR A 28 -4.30 8.00 -2.10
C THR A 28 -3.95 9.29 -1.38
N ALA A 29 -2.68 9.47 -1.04
CA ALA A 29 -2.16 10.70 -0.45
C ALA A 29 -0.92 11.19 -1.21
N ILE A 30 -0.65 12.49 -1.10
CA ILE A 30 0.53 13.13 -1.68
C ILE A 30 1.42 13.63 -0.54
N VAL A 31 2.72 13.43 -0.61
CA VAL A 31 3.69 14.04 0.31
C VAL A 31 3.68 15.56 0.12
N SER A 32 3.34 16.29 1.18
CA SER A 32 3.13 17.75 1.15
C SER A 32 4.37 18.55 1.56
N VAL A 33 5.35 17.91 2.20
CA VAL A 33 6.59 18.53 2.68
C VAL A 33 7.77 18.20 1.76
N ALA A 34 8.82 19.04 1.76
CA ALA A 34 10.01 18.84 0.94
C ALA A 34 10.67 17.48 1.15
N LYS A 35 10.68 16.98 2.39
CA LYS A 35 11.27 15.71 2.77
C LYS A 35 10.50 15.08 3.93
N ALA A 36 9.87 13.94 3.69
CA ALA A 36 9.15 13.17 4.68
C ALA A 36 9.96 11.92 5.06
N THR A 37 10.39 11.83 6.31
CA THR A 37 11.17 10.67 6.79
C THR A 37 10.27 9.45 6.93
N LEU A 38 10.79 8.28 6.55
CA LEU A 38 10.09 7.01 6.74
C LEU A 38 10.61 6.28 7.97
N PHE A 39 9.72 5.61 8.68
CA PHE A 39 9.98 4.98 9.98
C PHE A 39 9.59 3.50 9.94
N THR A 40 10.28 2.68 10.74
CA THR A 40 9.99 1.24 10.83
C THR A 40 8.83 0.92 11.77
N ALA A 41 8.54 1.82 12.71
CA ALA A 41 7.39 1.81 13.62
C ALA A 41 6.79 3.23 13.72
N PRO A 42 5.58 3.42 14.30
CA PRO A 42 5.00 4.74 14.53
C PRO A 42 5.63 5.42 15.78
N ASP A 43 6.96 5.60 15.72
CA ASP A 43 7.79 6.14 16.80
C ASP A 43 8.98 6.89 16.17
N ASP A 44 9.23 8.11 16.63
CA ASP A 44 10.32 8.97 16.17
C ASP A 44 11.71 8.33 16.34
N ALA A 45 11.90 7.45 17.33
CA ALA A 45 13.15 6.72 17.55
C ALA A 45 13.46 5.69 16.44
N THR A 46 12.49 5.39 15.58
CA THR A 46 12.61 4.35 14.53
C THR A 46 12.82 4.93 13.13
N ALA A 47 13.31 6.16 13.05
CA ALA A 47 13.64 6.83 11.81
C ALA A 47 14.59 5.98 10.96
N SER A 48 14.23 5.77 9.70
CA SER A 48 15.10 5.13 8.72
C SER A 48 15.87 6.17 7.90
N ARG A 49 16.81 5.69 7.09
CA ARG A 49 17.50 6.55 6.09
C ARG A 49 16.61 6.88 4.89
N ALA A 50 15.51 6.15 4.70
CA ALA A 50 14.60 6.37 3.59
C ALA A 50 13.69 7.57 3.86
N TYR A 51 13.38 8.29 2.81
CA TYR A 51 12.47 9.42 2.82
C TYR A 51 11.74 9.50 1.48
N LEU A 52 10.60 10.15 1.50
CA LEU A 52 9.88 10.58 0.31
C LEU A 52 10.03 12.10 0.17
N VAL A 53 9.87 12.60 -1.04
CA VAL A 53 9.96 14.04 -1.34
C VAL A 53 8.58 14.58 -1.71
N GLN A 54 8.46 15.91 -1.68
CA GLN A 54 7.21 16.58 -2.04
C GLN A 54 6.69 16.08 -3.39
N SER A 55 5.37 15.88 -3.48
CA SER A 55 4.65 15.35 -4.64
C SER A 55 4.78 13.84 -4.88
N ASP A 56 5.58 13.10 -4.10
CA ASP A 56 5.49 11.63 -4.11
C ASP A 56 4.08 11.18 -3.71
N VAL A 57 3.56 10.20 -4.44
CA VAL A 57 2.23 9.63 -4.21
C VAL A 57 2.36 8.34 -3.41
N VAL A 58 1.52 8.18 -2.40
CA VAL A 58 1.46 6.98 -1.56
C VAL A 58 0.03 6.48 -1.44
N THR A 59 -0.12 5.20 -1.16
CA THR A 59 -1.40 4.64 -0.69
C THR A 59 -1.36 4.55 0.83
N VAL A 60 -2.32 5.18 1.51
CA VAL A 60 -2.50 5.05 2.96
C VAL A 60 -3.25 3.76 3.23
N LEU A 61 -2.60 2.85 3.96
CA LEU A 61 -3.15 1.56 4.34
C LEU A 61 -3.79 1.58 5.72
N LYS A 62 -3.27 2.41 6.63
CA LYS A 62 -3.77 2.57 8.00
C LYS A 62 -3.38 3.93 8.55
N GLN A 63 -4.28 4.56 9.31
CA GLN A 63 -3.93 5.71 10.15
C GLN A 63 -3.93 5.31 11.63
N SER A 64 -2.95 5.83 12.37
CA SER A 64 -2.87 5.72 13.82
C SER A 64 -3.54 6.94 14.44
N PRO A 65 -4.26 6.80 15.58
CA PRO A 65 -4.76 7.95 16.33
C PRO A 65 -3.62 8.85 16.87
N THR A 66 -2.38 8.36 16.88
CA THR A 66 -1.19 9.11 17.34
C THR A 66 -0.51 9.92 16.24
N GLY A 67 -1.16 10.19 15.10
CA GLY A 67 -0.64 11.07 14.06
C GLY A 67 0.31 10.40 13.06
N TRP A 68 0.19 9.08 12.87
CA TRP A 68 1.00 8.31 11.92
C TRP A 68 0.14 7.69 10.84
N ALA A 69 0.70 7.52 9.66
CA ALA A 69 0.11 6.72 8.59
C ALA A 69 1.07 5.58 8.21
N TYR A 70 0.53 4.38 8.04
CA TYR A 70 1.23 3.28 7.40
C TYR A 70 0.91 3.34 5.91
N VAL A 71 1.95 3.46 5.09
CA VAL A 71 1.81 3.74 3.67
C VAL A 71 2.52 2.70 2.82
N ASP A 72 1.99 2.52 1.62
CA ASP A 72 2.62 1.82 0.51
C ASP A 72 3.09 2.83 -0.53
N TYR A 73 4.40 2.89 -0.72
CA TYR A 73 5.03 3.65 -1.79
C TYR A 73 5.58 2.68 -2.85
N VAL A 74 5.22 2.94 -4.11
CA VAL A 74 5.74 2.19 -5.26
C VAL A 74 6.85 3.01 -5.89
N SER A 75 8.08 2.51 -5.85
CA SER A 75 9.21 3.17 -6.50
C SER A 75 9.06 3.19 -8.02
N ALA A 76 9.89 4.00 -8.70
CA ALA A 76 9.95 4.00 -10.17
C ALA A 76 10.25 2.63 -10.81
N SER A 77 10.82 1.68 -10.05
CA SER A 77 11.06 0.31 -10.51
C SER A 77 9.89 -0.64 -10.24
N GLY A 78 8.75 -0.15 -9.75
CA GLY A 78 7.61 -0.94 -9.33
C GLY A 78 7.76 -1.65 -7.98
N LYS A 79 8.82 -1.36 -7.21
CA LYS A 79 9.05 -2.02 -5.92
C LYS A 79 8.27 -1.30 -4.82
N HIS A 80 7.48 -2.08 -4.09
CA HIS A 80 6.76 -1.61 -2.92
C HIS A 80 7.70 -1.36 -1.72
N VAL A 81 7.40 -0.29 -0.99
CA VAL A 81 8.05 0.09 0.26
C VAL A 81 6.96 0.42 1.27
N LEU A 82 6.76 -0.49 2.23
CA LEU A 82 5.79 -0.34 3.31
C LEU A 82 6.48 0.28 4.53
N ARG A 83 6.04 1.48 4.95
CA ARG A 83 6.65 2.23 6.06
C ARG A 83 5.65 3.11 6.78
N TRP A 84 6.03 3.55 7.98
CA TRP A 84 5.33 4.60 8.71
C TRP A 84 5.84 5.98 8.27
N ILE A 85 4.92 6.94 8.17
CA ILE A 85 5.17 8.36 7.89
C ILE A 85 4.31 9.18 8.85
N LYS A 86 4.74 10.41 9.18
CA LYS A 86 3.89 11.32 9.97
C LYS A 86 2.70 11.78 9.14
N ALA A 87 1.51 11.73 9.71
CA ALA A 87 0.27 12.02 8.97
C ALA A 87 0.17 13.49 8.52
N ASP A 88 0.83 14.41 9.23
CA ASP A 88 0.91 15.83 8.86
C ASP A 88 1.83 16.12 7.65
N GLN A 89 2.65 15.14 7.24
CA GLN A 89 3.54 15.24 6.08
C GLN A 89 2.89 14.78 4.78
N ILE A 90 1.63 14.30 4.84
CA ILE A 90 0.87 13.85 3.68
C ILE A 90 -0.50 14.53 3.62
N SER A 91 -0.97 14.79 2.41
CA SER A 91 -2.32 15.26 2.13
C SER A 91 -3.13 14.13 1.53
N ILE A 92 -4.07 13.59 2.30
CA ILE A 92 -4.97 12.54 1.86
C ILE A 92 -6.01 13.15 0.92
N LYS A 93 -6.13 12.61 -0.29
CA LYS A 93 -7.21 13.00 -1.20
C LYS A 93 -8.51 12.38 -0.68
N GLN A 94 -9.52 13.24 -0.47
CA GLN A 94 -10.89 12.84 -0.19
C GLN A 94 -11.56 12.34 -1.47
#